data_AF-A0A0C2FZ17-F1
#
_entry.id   AF-A0A0C2FZ17-F1
#
_cell.length_a   1.000
_cell.length_b   1.000
_cell.length_c   1.000
_cell.angle_alpha   90.00
_cell.angle_beta   90.00
_cell.angle_gamma   90.00
#
_symmetry.space_group_name_H-M   'P 1'
#
loop_
_entity.id
_entity.type
_entity.pdbx_description
1 polymer ?
#
loop_
_entity_poly.entity_id
_entity_poly.type
_entity_poly.pdbx_seq_one_letter_code
_entity_poly.pdbx_strand_id
1 'polypeptide(L)'
;MEAKKKGLSDFEIGLTFGIFELMIFLASPIAGKLMPRFGPKNLFTIGLTSTGTIAILFGFIDLIPTRREFFIASLIIRILEGIGEAAFVTSSFTINANCFPGMLSTILGILQTCGGIGFSLGPFLGGILYDIGGFRLPFYSLGVAMFLMAFLSRWLIPEDQGEALGLKS
;
A
#
# COMPACT_ATOMS: atom_id res chain seq x y z
N MET A 1 5.11 -11.58 -18.13
CA MET A 1 5.51 -10.72 -17.00
C MET A 1 6.74 -9.92 -17.41
N GLU A 2 6.69 -8.59 -17.36
CA GLU A 2 7.73 -7.69 -17.89
C GLU A 2 9.13 -7.99 -17.33
N ALA A 3 9.21 -8.40 -16.07
CA ALA A 3 10.46 -8.88 -15.43
C ALA A 3 11.12 -10.06 -16.18
N LYS A 4 10.34 -11.05 -16.63
CA LYS A 4 10.86 -12.18 -17.43
C LYS A 4 11.30 -11.72 -18.82
N LYS A 5 10.61 -10.76 -19.44
CA LYS A 5 11.03 -10.15 -20.71
C LYS A 5 12.38 -9.42 -20.57
N LYS A 6 12.63 -8.80 -19.41
CA LYS A 6 13.90 -8.17 -19.05
C LYS A 6 14.98 -9.16 -18.56
N GLY A 7 14.69 -10.47 -18.57
CA GLY A 7 15.64 -11.54 -18.25
C GLY A 7 15.90 -11.78 -16.76
N LEU A 8 14.99 -11.35 -15.87
CA LEU A 8 15.10 -11.66 -14.44
C LEU A 8 14.82 -13.14 -14.18
N SER A 9 15.59 -13.74 -13.29
CA SER A 9 15.39 -15.09 -12.78
C SER A 9 14.15 -15.17 -11.88
N ASP A 10 13.59 -16.37 -11.71
CA ASP A 10 12.47 -16.58 -10.80
C ASP A 10 12.84 -16.24 -9.34
N PHE A 11 14.11 -16.42 -8.96
CA PHE A 11 14.63 -16.01 -7.65
C PHE A 11 14.59 -14.48 -7.45
N GLU A 12 15.06 -13.70 -8.44
CA GLU A 12 15.02 -12.23 -8.38
C GLU A 12 13.59 -11.69 -8.35
N ILE A 13 12.68 -12.31 -9.11
CA ILE A 13 11.26 -12.00 -9.06
C ILE A 13 10.72 -12.29 -7.65
N GLY A 14 10.99 -13.48 -7.11
CA GLY A 14 10.59 -13.85 -5.76
C GLY A 14 11.14 -12.89 -4.68
N LEU A 15 12.39 -12.47 -4.80
CA LEU A 15 12.99 -11.50 -3.89
C LEU A 15 12.29 -10.13 -3.95
N THR A 16 11.85 -9.71 -5.13
CA THR A 16 11.10 -8.46 -5.32
C THR A 16 9.74 -8.48 -4.61
N PHE A 17 9.06 -9.64 -4.59
CA PHE A 17 7.84 -9.81 -3.79
C PHE A 17 8.14 -9.93 -2.29
N GLY A 18 9.18 -10.68 -1.92
CA GLY A 18 9.53 -10.90 -0.52
C GLY A 18 10.02 -9.63 0.20
N ILE A 19 10.80 -8.78 -0.46
CA ILE A 19 11.30 -7.54 0.15
C ILE A 19 10.17 -6.56 0.49
N PHE A 20 9.12 -6.54 -0.32
CA PHE A 20 7.94 -5.71 -0.07
C PHE A 20 7.26 -6.09 1.24
N GLU A 21 6.92 -7.37 1.41
CA GLU A 21 6.30 -7.89 2.64
C GLU A 21 7.22 -7.74 3.85
N LEU A 22 8.52 -7.98 3.67
CA LEU A 22 9.51 -7.77 4.73
C LEU A 22 9.53 -6.30 5.19
N MET A 23 9.46 -5.36 4.25
CA MET A 23 9.44 -3.93 4.59
C MET A 23 8.13 -3.53 5.26
N ILE A 24 6.98 -4.11 4.88
CA ILE A 24 5.73 -3.91 5.60
C ILE A 24 5.89 -4.34 7.06
N PHE A 25 6.38 -5.56 7.27
CA PHE A 25 6.61 -6.13 8.60
C PHE A 25 7.54 -5.25 9.45
N LEU A 26 8.67 -4.81 8.89
CA LEU A 26 9.67 -3.99 9.60
C LEU A 26 9.20 -2.55 9.87
N ALA A 27 8.44 -1.96 8.94
CA ALA A 27 7.98 -0.58 9.06
C ALA A 27 6.70 -0.44 9.90
N SER A 28 5.90 -1.50 10.06
CA SER A 28 4.63 -1.45 10.81
C SER A 28 4.80 -0.99 12.27
N PRO A 29 5.79 -1.47 13.07
CA PRO A 29 6.03 -0.93 14.41
C PRO A 29 6.42 0.54 14.42
N ILE A 30 7.14 0.99 13.39
CA ILE A 30 7.56 2.39 13.24
C ILE A 30 6.33 3.26 12.96
N ALA A 31 5.46 2.84 12.04
CA ALA A 31 4.17 3.49 11.79
C ALA A 31 3.33 3.59 13.08
N GLY A 32 3.27 2.50 13.87
CA GLY A 32 2.63 2.48 15.18
C GLY A 32 3.17 3.54 16.15
N LYS A 33 4.50 3.73 16.22
CA LYS A 33 5.14 4.76 17.05
C LYS A 33 4.90 6.19 16.54
N LEU A 34 4.70 6.38 15.24
CA LEU A 34 4.40 7.69 14.64
C LEU A 34 2.94 8.09 14.84
N MET A 35 2.05 7.13 15.13
CA MET A 35 0.62 7.33 15.24
C MET A 35 0.20 8.34 16.32
N PRO A 36 0.74 8.33 17.56
CA PRO A 36 0.40 9.34 18.56
C PRO A 36 0.84 10.77 18.17
N ARG A 37 1.88 10.89 17.33
CA ARG A 37 2.44 12.19 16.92
C ARG A 37 1.69 12.80 15.74
N PHE A 38 1.34 11.99 14.74
CA PHE A 38 0.72 12.46 13.50
C PHE A 38 -0.80 12.28 13.48
N GLY A 39 -1.33 11.40 14.33
CA GLY A 39 -2.71 10.94 14.30
C GLY A 39 -2.94 9.87 13.23
N PRO A 40 -3.86 8.91 13.46
CA PRO A 40 -4.06 7.80 12.55
C PRO A 40 -4.64 8.24 11.20
N LYS A 41 -5.56 9.21 11.17
CA LYS A 41 -6.15 9.75 9.93
C LYS A 41 -5.09 10.34 8.97
N ASN A 42 -4.15 11.12 9.50
CA ASN A 42 -3.09 11.71 8.69
C ASN A 42 -2.11 10.65 8.20
N LEU A 43 -1.72 9.72 9.09
CA LEU A 43 -0.81 8.63 8.73
C LEU A 43 -1.41 7.72 7.65
N PHE A 44 -2.72 7.44 7.72
CA PHE A 44 -3.48 6.71 6.71
C PHE A 44 -3.46 7.41 5.36
N THR A 45 -3.75 8.70 5.35
CA THR A 45 -3.79 9.52 4.12
C THR A 45 -2.40 9.64 3.50
N ILE A 46 -1.36 9.85 4.31
CA ILE A 46 0.04 9.89 3.85
C ILE A 46 0.45 8.54 3.27
N GLY A 47 0.11 7.44 3.95
CA GLY A 47 0.34 6.07 3.48
C GLY A 47 -0.24 5.85 2.10
N LEU A 48 -1.56 6.05 1.93
CA LEU A 48 -2.25 5.93 0.64
C LEU A 48 -1.64 6.81 -0.46
N THR A 49 -1.36 8.07 -0.15
CA THR A 49 -0.78 9.02 -1.12
C THR A 49 0.62 8.57 -1.55
N SER A 50 1.44 8.10 -0.60
CA SER A 50 2.78 7.61 -0.88
C SER A 50 2.75 6.33 -1.71
N THR A 51 1.98 5.32 -1.31
CA THR A 51 1.81 4.07 -2.05
C THR A 51 1.26 4.33 -3.45
N GLY A 52 0.25 5.20 -3.58
CA GLY A 52 -0.30 5.57 -4.89
C GLY A 52 0.71 6.25 -5.82
N THR A 53 1.53 7.16 -5.28
CA THR A 53 2.63 7.80 -6.03
C THR A 53 3.65 6.76 -6.49
N ILE A 54 4.04 5.86 -5.58
CA ILE A 54 5.05 4.83 -5.83
C ILE A 54 4.54 3.81 -6.87
N ALA A 55 3.26 3.45 -6.81
CA ALA A 55 2.62 2.59 -7.81
C ALA A 55 2.72 3.23 -9.22
N ILE A 56 2.38 4.52 -9.35
CA ILE A 56 2.51 5.24 -10.64
C ILE A 56 3.96 5.24 -11.12
N LEU A 57 4.93 5.49 -10.22
CA LEU A 57 6.36 5.43 -10.54
C LEU A 57 6.78 4.03 -11.03
N PHE A 58 6.28 2.97 -10.40
CA PHE A 58 6.52 1.59 -10.84
C PHE A 58 5.95 1.34 -12.24
N GLY A 59 4.86 1.99 -12.62
CA GLY A 59 4.33 1.95 -13.99
C GLY A 59 5.31 2.43 -15.07
N PHE A 60 6.32 3.24 -14.72
CA PHE A 60 7.37 3.71 -15.64
C PHE A 60 8.66 2.87 -15.60
N ILE A 61 8.70 1.79 -14.80
CA ILE A 61 9.90 0.97 -14.65
C ILE A 61 10.27 0.22 -15.93
N ASP A 62 9.31 0.04 -16.85
CA ASP A 62 9.50 -0.56 -18.18
C ASP A 62 10.51 0.21 -19.05
N LEU A 63 10.64 1.52 -18.82
CA LEU A 63 11.57 2.41 -19.50
C LEU A 63 13.04 2.10 -19.21
N ILE A 64 13.34 1.40 -18.11
CA ILE A 64 14.73 1.06 -17.74
C ILE A 64 15.23 -0.07 -18.65
N PRO A 65 16.22 0.16 -19.54
CA PRO A 65 16.61 -0.81 -20.56
C PRO A 65 17.48 -1.94 -19.98
N THR A 66 18.32 -1.63 -18.99
CA THR A 66 19.32 -2.55 -18.46
C THR A 66 18.72 -3.48 -17.41
N ARG A 67 18.92 -4.80 -17.57
CA ARG A 67 18.49 -5.84 -16.60
C ARG A 67 18.85 -5.51 -15.15
N ARG A 68 20.12 -5.14 -14.90
CA ARG A 68 20.63 -4.86 -13.55
C ARG A 68 19.95 -3.63 -12.93
N GLU A 69 19.78 -2.57 -13.71
CA GLU A 69 19.15 -1.33 -13.26
C GLU A 69 17.66 -1.54 -13.01
N PHE A 70 16.98 -2.30 -13.88
CA PHE A 70 15.58 -2.67 -13.70
C PHE A 70 15.36 -3.43 -12.40
N PHE A 71 16.22 -4.40 -12.09
CA PHE A 71 16.13 -5.17 -10.86
C PHE A 71 16.37 -4.31 -9.61
N ILE A 72 17.44 -3.50 -9.60
CA ILE A 72 17.74 -2.61 -8.46
C ILE A 72 16.61 -1.58 -8.27
N ALA A 73 16.11 -0.97 -9.34
CA ALA A 73 14.99 -0.04 -9.28
C ALA A 73 13.73 -0.73 -8.75
N SER A 74 13.46 -1.98 -9.16
CA SER A 74 12.32 -2.76 -8.67
C SER A 74 12.39 -2.98 -7.16
N LEU A 75 13.58 -3.31 -6.64
CA LEU A 75 13.79 -3.49 -5.21
C LEU A 75 13.60 -2.17 -4.44
N ILE A 76 14.20 -1.08 -4.91
CA ILE A 76 14.08 0.24 -4.26
C ILE A 76 12.61 0.67 -4.21
N ILE A 77 11.90 0.56 -5.33
CA ILE A 77 10.50 0.93 -5.39
C ILE A 77 9.67 0.08 -4.43
N ARG A 78 9.89 -1.24 -4.39
CA ARG A 78 9.17 -2.14 -3.46
C ARG A 78 9.47 -1.87 -2.00
N ILE A 79 10.69 -1.45 -1.68
CA ILE A 79 11.05 -1.04 -0.32
C ILE A 79 10.25 0.20 0.09
N LEU A 80 10.22 1.22 -0.79
CA LEU A 80 9.47 2.45 -0.54
C LEU A 80 7.96 2.17 -0.45
N GLU A 81 7.45 1.33 -1.35
CA GLU A 81 6.04 0.93 -1.38
C GLU A 81 5.65 0.23 -0.07
N GLY A 82 6.47 -0.71 0.42
CA GLY A 82 6.21 -1.41 1.68
C GLY A 82 6.20 -0.49 2.91
N ILE A 83 7.00 0.59 2.91
CA ILE A 83 6.98 1.59 3.99
C ILE A 83 5.66 2.38 3.96
N GLY A 84 5.20 2.81 2.77
CA GLY A 84 3.92 3.50 2.61
C GLY A 84 2.74 2.61 2.99
N GLU A 85 2.77 1.36 2.55
CA GLU A 85 1.75 0.35 2.84
C GLU A 85 1.67 0.04 4.34
N ALA A 86 2.82 -0.08 5.02
CA ALA A 86 2.84 -0.24 6.49
C ALA A 86 2.13 0.91 7.21
N ALA A 87 2.36 2.15 6.78
CA ALA A 87 1.69 3.32 7.36
C ALA A 87 0.17 3.27 7.14
N PHE A 88 -0.25 2.94 5.92
CA PHE A 88 -1.66 2.79 5.54
C PHE A 88 -2.36 1.68 6.33
N VAL A 89 -1.83 0.45 6.32
CA VAL A 89 -2.45 -0.72 6.96
C VAL A 89 -2.50 -0.55 8.48
N THR A 90 -1.40 -0.12 9.10
CA THR A 90 -1.32 0.02 10.57
C THR A 90 -2.30 1.08 11.07
N SER A 91 -2.37 2.23 10.39
CA SER A 91 -3.32 3.29 10.77
C SER A 91 -4.77 2.90 10.48
N SER A 92 -5.04 2.17 9.39
CA SER A 92 -6.37 1.62 9.10
C SER A 92 -6.91 0.79 10.26
N PHE A 93 -6.08 -0.08 10.83
CA PHE A 93 -6.46 -0.89 11.98
C PHE A 93 -6.83 -0.04 13.19
N THR A 94 -6.03 0.98 13.52
CA THR A 94 -6.31 1.91 14.61
C THR A 94 -7.59 2.71 14.40
N ILE A 95 -7.84 3.19 13.18
CA ILE A 95 -9.08 3.93 12.84
C ILE A 95 -10.30 3.04 13.06
N ASN A 96 -10.25 1.79 12.60
CA ASN A 96 -11.34 0.83 12.79
C ASN A 96 -11.55 0.48 14.26
N ALA A 97 -10.49 0.33 15.05
CA ALA A 97 -10.58 0.11 16.50
C ALA A 97 -11.23 1.29 17.23
N ASN A 98 -10.91 2.52 16.84
CA ASN A 98 -11.49 3.73 17.44
C ASN A 98 -12.95 3.94 17.03
N CYS A 99 -13.30 3.68 15.77
CA CYS A 99 -14.65 3.88 15.25
C CYS A 99 -15.64 2.78 15.68
N PHE A 100 -15.16 1.54 15.88
CA PHE A 100 -16.00 0.37 16.13
C PHE A 100 -15.52 -0.49 17.32
N PRO A 101 -15.35 0.08 18.52
CA PRO A 101 -14.74 -0.62 19.66
C PRO A 101 -15.50 -1.89 20.08
N GLY A 102 -16.83 -1.94 19.90
CA GLY A 102 -17.67 -3.09 20.24
C GLY A 102 -17.82 -4.15 19.13
N MET A 103 -17.32 -3.89 17.92
CA MET A 103 -17.49 -4.77 16.74
C MET A 103 -16.17 -5.04 16.02
N LEU A 104 -15.03 -4.77 16.67
CA LEU A 104 -13.72 -4.83 16.03
C LEU A 104 -13.43 -6.20 15.40
N SER A 105 -13.77 -7.31 16.08
CA SER A 105 -13.60 -8.66 15.53
C SER A 105 -14.38 -8.88 14.24
N THR A 106 -15.63 -8.40 14.17
CA THR A 106 -16.47 -8.47 12.97
C THR A 106 -15.91 -7.59 11.85
N ILE A 107 -15.51 -6.36 12.14
CA ILE A 107 -14.91 -5.44 11.15
C ILE A 107 -13.62 -6.03 10.58
N LEU A 108 -12.75 -6.59 11.42
CA LEU A 108 -11.53 -7.27 10.95
C LEU A 108 -11.85 -8.49 10.11
N GLY A 109 -12.87 -9.28 10.47
CA GLY A 109 -13.34 -10.40 9.64
C GLY A 109 -13.81 -9.96 8.25
N ILE A 110 -14.56 -8.85 8.17
CA ILE A 110 -14.97 -8.24 6.90
C ILE A 110 -13.76 -7.76 6.11
N LEU A 111 -12.82 -7.05 6.74
CA LEU A 111 -11.60 -6.56 6.09
C LEU A 111 -10.76 -7.71 5.53
N GLN A 112 -10.58 -8.79 6.28
CA GLN A 112 -9.86 -9.98 5.81
C GLN A 112 -10.58 -10.67 4.64
N THR A 113 -11.92 -10.71 4.67
CA THR A 113 -12.71 -11.25 3.56
C THR A 113 -12.55 -10.40 2.30
N CYS A 114 -12.69 -9.08 2.43
CA CYS A 114 -12.46 -8.13 1.34
C CYS A 114 -11.02 -8.21 0.81
N GLY A 115 -10.03 -8.34 1.69
CA GLY A 115 -8.63 -8.55 1.33
C GLY A 115 -8.43 -9.84 0.53
N GLY A 116 -9.02 -10.95 0.96
CA GLY A 116 -8.97 -12.22 0.24
C GLY A 116 -9.63 -12.16 -1.16
N ILE A 117 -10.77 -11.48 -1.27
CA ILE A 117 -11.42 -11.20 -2.56
C ILE A 117 -10.48 -10.35 -3.43
N GLY A 118 -9.87 -9.32 -2.86
CA GLY A 118 -8.91 -8.45 -3.53
C GLY A 118 -7.68 -9.20 -4.05
N PHE A 119 -7.08 -10.08 -3.25
CA PHE A 119 -5.96 -10.92 -3.69
C PHE A 119 -6.33 -11.89 -4.81
N SER A 120 -7.58 -12.35 -4.84
CA SER A 120 -8.08 -13.26 -5.88
C SER A 120 -8.41 -12.54 -7.18
N LEU A 121 -9.13 -11.41 -7.09
CA LEU A 121 -9.58 -10.64 -8.26
C LEU A 121 -8.52 -9.67 -8.79
N GLY A 122 -7.57 -9.27 -7.95
CA GLY A 122 -6.53 -8.29 -8.29
C GLY A 122 -5.73 -8.68 -9.54
N PRO A 123 -5.13 -9.88 -9.60
CA PRO A 123 -4.41 -10.34 -10.78
C PRO A 123 -5.31 -10.45 -12.03
N PHE A 124 -6.57 -10.84 -11.86
CA PHE A 124 -7.53 -10.93 -12.97
C PHE A 124 -7.83 -9.56 -13.57
N LEU A 125 -8.20 -8.58 -12.74
CA LEU A 125 -8.44 -7.20 -13.19
C LEU A 125 -7.16 -6.54 -13.72
N GLY A 126 -6.02 -6.80 -13.08
CA GLY A 126 -4.71 -6.32 -13.54
C GLY A 126 -4.32 -6.90 -14.91
N GLY A 127 -4.68 -8.15 -15.19
CA GLY A 127 -4.50 -8.77 -16.50
C GLY A 127 -5.35 -8.09 -17.58
N ILE A 128 -6.63 -7.84 -17.32
CA ILE A 128 -7.51 -7.11 -18.24
C ILE A 128 -6.95 -5.72 -18.55
N LEU A 129 -6.52 -4.99 -17.52
CA LEU A 129 -5.89 -3.67 -17.68
C LEU A 129 -4.58 -3.76 -18.48
N TYR A 130 -3.80 -4.82 -18.30
CA TYR A 130 -2.58 -5.07 -19.07
C TYR A 130 -2.89 -5.32 -20.55
N ASP A 131 -3.94 -6.08 -20.86
CA ASP A 131 -4.28 -6.42 -22.24
C ASP A 131 -4.78 -5.21 -23.04
N ILE A 132 -5.50 -4.29 -22.40
CA ILE A 132 -6.05 -3.10 -23.07
C ILE A 132 -5.05 -1.93 -23.17
N GLY A 133 -4.17 -1.76 -22.18
CA GLY A 133 -3.31 -0.57 -22.07
C GLY A 133 -1.84 -0.86 -21.78
N GLY A 134 -1.43 -2.12 -21.87
CA GLY A 134 -0.07 -2.57 -21.64
C GLY A 134 0.38 -2.50 -20.18
N PHE A 135 1.69 -2.59 -19.98
CA PHE A 135 2.31 -2.71 -18.65
C PHE A 135 1.95 -1.58 -17.68
N ARG A 136 1.76 -0.36 -18.18
CA ARG A 136 1.61 0.83 -17.32
C ARG A 136 0.21 0.99 -16.74
N LEU A 137 -0.81 0.56 -17.48
CA LEU A 137 -2.22 0.85 -17.15
C LEU A 137 -2.66 0.26 -15.79
N PRO A 138 -2.30 -0.98 -15.41
CA PRO A 138 -2.62 -1.51 -14.08
C PRO A 138 -2.10 -0.62 -12.95
N PHE A 139 -0.86 -0.14 -13.07
CA PHE A 139 -0.21 0.67 -12.04
C PHE A 139 -0.77 2.08 -11.95
N TYR A 140 -1.08 2.71 -13.09
CA TYR A 140 -1.76 4.01 -13.11
C TYR A 140 -3.15 3.93 -12.51
N SER A 141 -3.90 2.88 -12.85
CA SER A 141 -5.24 2.67 -12.30
C SER A 141 -5.20 2.48 -10.79
N LEU A 142 -4.26 1.67 -10.29
CA LEU A 142 -4.03 1.48 -8.86
C LEU A 142 -3.65 2.78 -8.16
N GLY A 143 -2.71 3.53 -8.73
CA GLY A 143 -2.29 4.82 -8.18
C GLY A 143 -3.43 5.83 -8.08
N VAL A 144 -4.21 6.00 -9.16
CA VAL A 144 -5.39 6.88 -9.16
C VAL A 144 -6.42 6.42 -8.13
N ALA A 145 -6.69 5.11 -8.02
CA ALA A 145 -7.60 4.57 -7.01
C ALA A 145 -7.12 4.87 -5.58
N MET A 146 -5.81 4.74 -5.31
CA MET A 146 -5.22 5.09 -4.01
C MET A 146 -5.36 6.59 -3.70
N PHE A 147 -5.12 7.47 -4.68
CA PHE A 147 -5.31 8.92 -4.51
C PHE A 147 -6.78 9.29 -4.26
N LEU A 148 -7.72 8.66 -4.97
CA LEU A 148 -9.16 8.85 -4.73
C LEU A 148 -9.54 8.40 -3.32
N MET A 149 -9.01 7.26 -2.85
CA MET A 149 -9.24 6.80 -1.48
C MET A 149 -8.60 7.73 -0.45
N ALA A 150 -7.40 8.27 -0.70
CA ALA A 150 -6.75 9.25 0.17
C ALA A 150 -7.56 10.56 0.26
N PHE A 151 -8.17 10.96 -0.86
CA PHE A 151 -9.07 12.10 -0.86
C PHE A 151 -10.33 11.78 -0.05
N LEU A 152 -11.04 10.68 -0.35
CA LEU A 152 -12.26 10.29 0.36
C LEU A 152 -12.02 10.08 1.86
N SER A 153 -10.87 9.52 2.26
CA SER A 153 -10.54 9.30 3.66
C SER A 153 -10.43 10.60 4.47
N ARG A 154 -10.03 11.71 3.85
CA ARG A 154 -10.02 13.02 4.51
C ARG A 154 -11.43 13.48 4.91
N TRP A 155 -12.45 13.14 4.13
CA TRP A 155 -13.83 13.52 4.37
C TRP A 155 -14.58 12.51 5.24
N LEU A 156 -14.36 11.21 5.02
CA LEU A 156 -15.12 10.16 5.66
C LEU A 156 -14.60 9.78 7.05
N ILE A 157 -13.28 9.84 7.26
CA ILE A 157 -12.68 9.48 8.54
C ILE A 157 -12.87 10.66 9.50
N PRO A 158 -13.56 10.47 10.64
CA PRO A 158 -13.67 11.50 11.66
C PRO A 158 -12.28 11.95 12.10
N GLU A 159 -12.12 13.24 12.35
CA GLU A 159 -10.88 13.74 12.93
C GLU A 159 -10.76 13.16 14.34
N ASP A 160 -9.69 12.40 14.58
CA ASP A 160 -9.51 11.70 15.85
C ASP A 160 -9.41 12.76 16.97
N GLN A 161 -10.37 12.72 17.91
CA GLN A 161 -10.41 13.59 19.06
C GLN A 161 -9.24 13.25 19.98
N GLY A 162 -8.10 13.90 19.77
CA GLY A 162 -6.94 13.85 20.67
C GLY A 162 -7.23 14.35 22.10
N GLU A 163 -8.47 14.75 22.43
CA GLU A 163 -8.90 15.15 23.77
C GLU A 163 -9.21 13.99 24.71
N ALA A 164 -9.57 12.79 24.22
CA ALA A 164 -10.01 11.70 25.10
C ALA A 164 -8.87 10.92 25.78
N LEU A 165 -7.61 11.13 25.37
CA LEU A 165 -6.46 10.35 25.87
C LEU A 165 -5.54 11.10 26.83
N GLY A 166 -5.85 12.35 27.22
CA GLY A 166 -5.19 13.01 28.36
C GLY A 166 -3.67 13.18 28.30
N LEU A 167 -3.04 13.07 27.12
CA LEU A 167 -1.58 13.19 26.96
C LEU A 167 -1.14 14.62 26.62
N LYS A 168 -1.52 15.56 27.47
CA LYS A 168 -0.75 16.78 27.71
C LYS A 168 -0.64 16.96 29.23
N SER A 169 0.47 16.52 29.78
CA SER A 169 1.04 17.03 31.03
C SER A 169 2.42 17.58 30.73
#